data_AF-A0AA91PCY5-F1
#
_entry.id   AF-A0AA91PCY5-F1
#
_cell.length_a   1.000
_cell.length_b   1.000
_cell.length_c   1.000
_cell.angle_alpha   90.00
_cell.angle_beta   90.00
_cell.angle_gamma   90.00
#
_symmetry.space_group_name_H-M   'P 1'
#
loop_
_entity.id
_entity.type
_entity.pdbx_description
1 polymer ?
#
loop_
_entity_poly.entity_id
_entity_poly.type
_entity_poly.pdbx_seq_one_letter_code
_entity_poly.pdbx_strand_id
1 'polypeptide(L)'
;MISENRYWPIQDWRKDALMGDTVWVLKIDHRHGTDATVHKTKQGAEEALLAYVHEWWDEAATRIGADIPAEPPADSSAAIDMYFATQGDEFFEIDETSVS
;
A
#
# COMPACT_ATOMS: atom_id res chain seq x y z
N MET A 1 -57.38 -27.79 -16.97
CA MET A 1 -56.41 -26.72 -17.27
C MET A 1 -55.49 -26.62 -16.06
N ILE A 2 -54.25 -27.05 -16.24
CA ILE A 2 -53.25 -27.22 -15.18
C ILE A 2 -52.58 -25.86 -14.99
N SER A 3 -52.62 -25.30 -13.78
CA SER A 3 -51.93 -24.03 -13.50
C SER A 3 -50.43 -24.26 -13.51
N GLU A 4 -49.72 -23.57 -14.40
CA GLU A 4 -48.26 -23.62 -14.51
C GLU A 4 -47.61 -23.03 -13.26
N ASN A 5 -46.99 -23.92 -12.50
CA ASN A 5 -46.15 -23.61 -11.35
C ASN A 5 -44.85 -22.97 -11.86
N ARG A 6 -44.79 -21.63 -11.85
CA ARG A 6 -43.60 -20.86 -12.27
C ARG A 6 -42.46 -21.09 -11.27
N TYR A 7 -41.58 -22.02 -11.62
CA TYR A 7 -40.28 -22.23 -11.00
C TYR A 7 -39.39 -21.05 -11.37
N TRP A 8 -39.11 -20.16 -10.43
CA TRP A 8 -38.04 -19.17 -10.56
C TRP A 8 -36.73 -19.88 -10.20
N PRO A 9 -35.69 -19.87 -11.07
CA PRO A 9 -34.38 -20.31 -10.64
C PRO A 9 -33.90 -19.33 -9.59
N ILE A 10 -33.74 -19.82 -8.36
CA ILE A 10 -33.04 -19.12 -7.29
C ILE A 10 -31.61 -18.96 -7.84
N GLN A 11 -31.27 -17.77 -8.35
CA GLN A 11 -29.88 -17.47 -8.65
C GLN A 11 -29.13 -17.57 -7.33
N ASP A 12 -28.30 -18.59 -7.22
CA ASP A 12 -27.39 -18.82 -6.11
C ASP A 12 -26.29 -17.75 -6.18
N TRP A 13 -26.62 -16.55 -5.71
CA TRP A 13 -25.73 -15.38 -5.62
C TRP A 13 -24.56 -15.60 -4.65
N ARG A 14 -24.50 -16.74 -3.95
CA ARG A 14 -23.44 -17.06 -2.98
C ARG A 14 -22.15 -17.53 -3.63
N LYS A 15 -22.11 -17.79 -4.94
CA LYS A 15 -20.87 -18.19 -5.62
C LYS A 15 -19.98 -17.01 -5.99
N ASP A 16 -20.55 -15.81 -6.12
CA ASP A 16 -19.79 -14.60 -6.44
C ASP A 16 -19.34 -13.85 -5.16
N ALA A 17 -19.93 -14.17 -4.00
CA ALA A 17 -19.65 -13.52 -2.71
C ALA A 17 -18.43 -14.09 -1.96
N LEU A 18 -17.57 -14.88 -2.61
CA LEU A 18 -16.36 -15.46 -2.02
C LEU A 18 -15.06 -14.93 -2.62
N MET A 19 -15.12 -13.96 -3.53
CA MET A 19 -13.94 -13.20 -3.93
C MET A 19 -13.97 -11.87 -3.19
N GLY A 20 -13.47 -11.88 -1.95
CA GLY A 20 -13.18 -10.63 -1.26
C GLY A 20 -12.25 -9.79 -2.13
N ASP A 21 -12.52 -8.49 -2.26
CA ASP A 21 -11.65 -7.61 -3.04
C ASP A 21 -10.23 -7.66 -2.43
N THR A 22 -9.24 -8.00 -3.24
CA THR A 22 -7.84 -7.94 -2.82
C THR A 22 -7.38 -6.49 -2.81
N VAL A 23 -6.83 -6.06 -1.68
CA VAL A 23 -6.23 -4.74 -1.47
C VAL A 23 -4.77 -4.87 -1.06
N TRP A 24 -4.03 -3.78 -1.21
CA TRP A 24 -2.63 -3.65 -0.85
C TRP A 24 -2.50 -2.62 0.25
N VAL A 25 -1.95 -3.02 1.39
CA VAL A 25 -1.79 -2.17 2.57
C VAL A 25 -0.33 -1.74 2.66
N LEU A 26 -0.08 -0.43 2.60
CA LEU A 26 1.21 0.16 2.91
C LEU A 26 1.21 0.56 4.39
N LYS A 27 2.18 0.07 5.16
CA LYS A 27 2.48 0.52 6.52
C LYS A 27 3.85 1.19 6.54
N ILE A 28 3.95 2.31 7.22
CA ILE A 28 5.22 3.01 7.47
C ILE A 28 5.32 3.23 8.98
N ASP A 29 6.31 2.60 9.60
CA ASP A 29 6.65 2.79 11.00
C ASP A 29 7.71 3.87 11.13
N HIS A 30 7.46 4.86 11.97
CA HIS A 30 8.38 5.96 12.23
C HIS A 30 8.33 6.37 13.71
N ARG A 31 9.22 7.28 14.12
CA ARG A 31 9.40 7.67 15.55
C ARG A 31 8.13 8.17 16.27
N HIS A 32 7.08 8.51 15.52
CA HIS A 32 5.82 9.04 16.05
C HIS A 32 4.65 8.05 16.01
N GLY A 33 4.82 6.87 15.42
CA GLY A 33 3.79 5.86 15.29
C GLY A 33 3.86 5.13 13.95
N THR A 34 2.70 4.62 13.52
CA THR A 34 2.55 3.89 12.28
C THR A 34 1.49 4.57 11.42
N ASP A 35 1.84 4.91 10.19
CA ASP A 35 0.90 5.32 9.16
C ASP A 35 0.50 4.11 8.31
N ALA A 36 -0.79 3.94 8.05
CA ALA A 36 -1.32 2.84 7.25
C ALA A 36 -2.30 3.33 6.18
N THR A 37 -2.07 2.94 4.92
CA THR A 37 -2.92 3.30 3.78
C THR A 37 -3.30 2.07 2.97
N VAL A 38 -4.49 2.09 2.35
CA VAL A 38 -5.05 0.97 1.59
C VAL A 38 -5.20 1.35 0.12
N HIS A 39 -4.72 0.47 -0.75
CA HIS A 39 -4.64 0.67 -2.20
C HIS A 39 -5.29 -0.48 -2.94
N LYS A 40 -5.83 -0.19 -4.13
CA LYS A 40 -6.45 -1.22 -4.99
C LYS A 40 -5.42 -2.08 -5.72
N THR A 41 -4.18 -1.61 -5.84
CA THR A 41 -3.11 -2.26 -6.59
C THR A 41 -1.79 -2.12 -5.85
N LYS A 42 -0.89 -3.09 -6.08
CA LYS A 42 0.50 -3.04 -5.58
C LYS A 42 1.22 -1.78 -6.02
N GLN A 43 1.08 -1.45 -7.31
CA GLN A 43 1.68 -0.24 -7.89
C GLN A 43 1.20 1.03 -7.17
N GLY A 44 -0.09 1.12 -6.80
CA GLY A 44 -0.60 2.27 -6.05
C GLY A 44 0.03 2.41 -4.66
N ALA A 45 0.27 1.28 -3.97
CA ALA A 45 0.99 1.26 -2.70
C ALA A 45 2.47 1.66 -2.86
N GLU A 46 3.14 1.20 -3.92
CA GLU A 46 4.53 1.55 -4.24
C GLU A 46 4.67 3.04 -4.61
N GLU A 47 3.71 3.59 -5.38
CA GLU A 47 3.66 5.02 -5.71
C GLU A 47 3.43 5.87 -4.45
N ALA A 48 2.57 5.41 -3.53
CA ALA A 48 2.34 6.10 -2.26
C ALA A 48 3.57 6.08 -1.34
N LEU A 49 4.29 4.95 -1.30
CA LEU A 49 5.56 4.84 -0.58
C LEU A 49 6.61 5.81 -1.15
N LEU A 50 6.74 5.84 -2.48
CA LEU A 50 7.65 6.77 -3.15
C LEU A 50 7.29 8.23 -2.85
N ALA A 51 5.99 8.57 -2.89
CA ALA A 51 5.52 9.91 -2.56
C ALA A 51 5.89 10.30 -1.11
N TYR A 52 5.75 9.40 -0.15
CA TYR A 52 6.21 9.62 1.24
C TYR A 52 7.71 9.91 1.27
N VAL A 53 8.53 9.07 0.60
CA VAL A 53 9.99 9.27 0.56
C VAL A 53 10.36 10.63 -0.03
N HIS A 54 9.67 11.08 -1.09
CA HIS A 54 9.90 12.41 -1.65
C HIS A 54 9.46 13.55 -0.73
N GLU A 55 8.32 13.40 -0.04
CA GLU A 55 7.80 14.41 0.89
C GLU A 55 8.77 14.67 2.04
N TRP A 56 9.39 13.62 2.56
CA TRP A 56 10.29 13.68 3.72
C TRP A 56 11.78 13.69 3.37
N TRP A 57 12.12 13.73 2.08
CA TRP A 57 13.51 13.67 1.63
C TRP A 57 14.35 14.81 2.21
N ASP A 58 13.84 16.04 2.18
CA ASP A 58 14.56 17.21 2.68
C ASP A 58 14.87 17.11 4.18
N GLU A 59 13.95 16.54 4.99
CA GLU A 59 14.22 16.29 6.41
C GLU A 59 15.34 15.26 6.57
N ALA A 60 15.33 14.19 5.79
CA ALA A 60 16.37 13.17 5.81
C ALA A 60 17.73 13.75 5.39
N ALA A 61 17.78 14.55 4.33
CA ALA A 61 19.01 15.11 3.77
C ALA A 61 19.64 16.20 4.64
N THR A 62 18.83 16.85 5.49
CA THR A 62 19.30 17.91 6.39
C THR A 62 19.67 17.40 7.80
N ARG A 63 19.42 16.12 8.09
CA ARG A 63 19.80 15.50 9.36
C ARG A 63 21.32 15.51 9.54
N ILE A 64 21.79 15.90 10.73
CA ILE A 64 23.22 15.94 11.04
C ILE A 64 23.83 14.54 10.89
N GLY A 65 24.81 14.42 10.01
CA GLY A 65 25.48 13.14 9.72
C GLY A 65 24.77 12.27 8.68
N ALA A 66 23.75 12.78 7.99
CA ALA A 66 23.16 12.10 6.84
C ALA A 66 24.17 12.01 5.68
N ASP A 67 24.22 10.85 5.04
CA ASP A 67 25.03 10.58 3.85
C ASP A 67 24.13 10.32 2.64
N ILE A 68 23.23 11.26 2.36
CA ILE A 68 22.33 11.20 1.20
C ILE A 68 22.36 12.52 0.42
N PRO A 69 22.10 12.49 -0.90
CA PRO A 69 22.09 13.70 -1.71
C PRO A 69 20.94 14.63 -1.34
N ALA A 70 21.10 15.92 -1.67
CA ALA A 70 20.08 16.93 -1.43
C ALA A 70 18.77 16.65 -2.18
N GLU A 71 18.85 15.97 -3.33
CA GLU A 71 17.69 15.57 -4.12
C GLU A 71 17.64 14.03 -4.21
N PRO A 72 16.43 13.44 -4.20
CA PRO A 72 16.26 11.99 -4.32
C PRO A 72 16.76 11.47 -5.68
N PRO A 73 17.35 10.26 -5.72
CA PRO A 73 17.64 9.57 -6.98
C PRO A 73 16.39 9.45 -7.87
N ALA A 74 16.59 9.49 -9.19
CA ALA A 74 15.51 9.26 -10.15
C ALA A 74 15.00 7.80 -10.15
N ASP A 75 15.83 6.87 -9.68
CA ASP A 75 15.44 5.48 -9.50
C ASP A 75 14.69 5.33 -8.17
N SER A 76 13.43 4.88 -8.26
CA SER A 76 12.53 4.78 -7.10
C SER A 76 13.04 3.80 -6.04
N SER A 77 13.57 2.64 -6.45
CA SER A 77 14.14 1.69 -5.49
C SER A 77 15.33 2.27 -4.75
N ALA A 78 16.25 2.93 -5.46
CA ALA A 78 17.40 3.58 -4.85
C ALA A 78 16.98 4.70 -3.88
N ALA A 79 15.97 5.50 -4.23
CA ALA A 79 15.44 6.53 -3.34
C ALA A 79 14.86 5.93 -2.04
N ILE A 80 14.02 4.89 -2.16
CA ILE A 80 13.43 4.19 -1.02
C ILE A 80 14.53 3.60 -0.13
N ASP A 81 15.46 2.82 -0.71
CA ASP A 81 16.54 2.17 0.03
C ASP A 81 17.42 3.19 0.78
N MET A 82 17.80 4.28 0.12
CA MET A 82 18.63 5.32 0.74
C MET A 82 17.91 6.04 1.88
N TYR A 83 16.62 6.34 1.73
CA TYR A 83 15.84 7.03 2.75
C TYR A 83 15.76 6.19 4.04
N PHE A 84 15.31 4.94 3.94
CA PHE A 84 15.13 4.07 5.10
C PHE A 84 16.46 3.64 5.73
N ALA A 85 17.52 3.48 4.93
CA ALA A 85 18.87 3.27 5.46
C ALA A 85 19.39 4.47 6.29
N THR A 86 18.98 5.68 5.93
CA THR A 86 19.40 6.93 6.61
C THR A 86 18.62 7.20 7.88
N GLN A 87 17.32 6.93 7.89
CA GLN A 87 16.51 7.10 9.09
C GLN A 87 16.85 6.03 10.13
N GLY A 88 17.05 4.77 9.71
CA GLY A 88 17.56 3.68 10.56
C GLY A 88 16.60 3.19 11.65
N ASP A 89 15.63 4.02 12.06
CA ASP A 89 14.53 3.70 12.96
C ASP A 89 13.15 3.74 12.28
N GLU A 90 13.11 3.96 10.96
CA GLU A 90 11.90 3.90 10.15
C GLU A 90 11.90 2.65 9.27
N PHE A 91 10.72 2.07 9.06
CA PHE A 91 10.53 0.86 8.25
C PHE A 91 9.23 0.94 7.46
N PHE A 92 9.13 0.17 6.37
CA PHE A 92 7.89 0.04 5.62
C PHE A 92 7.56 -1.42 5.31
N GLU A 93 6.28 -1.67 5.10
CA GLU A 93 5.74 -2.96 4.68
C GLU A 93 4.63 -2.74 3.65
N ILE A 94 4.60 -3.54 2.59
CA ILE A 94 3.50 -3.58 1.62
C ILE A 94 2.94 -5.00 1.59
N ASP A 95 1.73 -5.17 2.12
CA ASP A 95 1.06 -6.47 2.24
C ASP A 95 -0.15 -6.58 1.33
N GLU A 96 -0.33 -7.75 0.71
CA GLU A 96 -1.58 -8.12 0.04
C GLU A 96 -2.59 -8.64 1.09
N THR A 97 -3.83 -8.16 1.05
CA THR A 97 -4.90 -8.58 1.97
C THR A 97 -6.22 -8.73 1.24
N SER A 98 -6.97 -9.79 1.55
CA SER A 98 -8.35 -9.96 1.06
C SER A 98 -9.35 -9.37 2.05
N VAL A 99 -10.30 -8.58 1.56
CA VAL A 99 -11.38 -8.01 2.38
C VAL A 99 -12.64 -8.86 2.19
N SER A 100 -13.07 -9.59 3.24
CA SER A 100 -14.23 -10.49 3.20
C SER A 100 -15.48 -9.94 3.86
#